data_AF-A0A7J4JLG1-F1
#
_entry.id   AF-A0A7J4JLG1-F1
#
_cell.length_a   1.000
_cell.length_b   1.000
_cell.length_c   1.000
_cell.angle_alpha   90.00
_cell.angle_beta   90.00
_cell.angle_gamma   90.00
#
_symmetry.space_group_name_H-M   'P 1'
#
loop_
_entity.id
_entity.type
_entity.pdbx_description
1 polymer ?
#
loop_
_entity_poly.entity_id
_entity_poly.type
_entity_poly.pdbx_seq_one_letter_code
_entity_poly.pdbx_strand_id
1 'polypeptide(L)'
;YKEARGLGNLDAFALDKLGKYLADKDDPQLYDEATALLKKSIETAPFLRSSYGKLWELFEHQGKYADALELFQSYKQNLDKLNGDINGPIFDIKNEIQDYINTAKSKIDVRVH
;
A
#
# COMPACT_ATOMS: atom_id res chain seq x y z
N TYR A 1 -2.73 -19.56 22.33
CA TYR A 1 -2.21 -18.24 21.95
C TYR A 1 -1.63 -18.36 20.55
N LYS A 2 -2.22 -17.64 19.58
CA LYS A 2 -1.99 -17.80 18.14
C LYS A 2 -0.52 -17.57 17.81
N GLU A 3 0.14 -18.60 17.27
CA GLU A 3 1.48 -18.53 16.71
C GLU A 3 1.53 -17.42 15.66
N ALA A 4 2.29 -16.36 15.95
CA ALA A 4 2.88 -15.53 14.91
C ALA A 4 3.88 -16.39 14.14
N ARG A 5 3.38 -17.21 13.19
CA ARG A 5 4.22 -18.02 12.32
C ARG A 5 5.08 -17.09 11.46
N GLY A 6 6.35 -16.98 11.83
CA GLY A 6 7.45 -17.01 10.86
C GLY A 6 7.75 -15.77 10.03
N LEU A 7 7.35 -14.55 10.42
CA LEU A 7 7.88 -13.31 9.79
C LEU A 7 9.14 -12.77 10.50
N GLY A 8 9.90 -13.63 11.16
CA GLY A 8 11.17 -13.27 11.79
C GLY A 8 12.19 -12.87 10.72
N ASN A 9 12.56 -11.59 10.67
CA ASN A 9 13.64 -11.02 9.86
C ASN A 9 13.52 -11.04 8.33
N LEU A 10 12.32 -10.83 7.76
CA LEU A 10 12.25 -10.40 6.36
C LEU A 10 12.49 -8.90 6.26
N ASP A 11 13.48 -8.49 5.47
CA ASP A 11 13.70 -7.08 5.14
C ASP A 11 12.56 -6.53 4.27
N ALA A 12 12.49 -5.20 4.13
CA ALA A 12 11.41 -4.56 3.40
C ALA A 12 11.31 -4.97 1.93
N PHE A 13 12.43 -5.35 1.29
CA PHE A 13 12.46 -5.81 -0.09
C PHE A 13 11.91 -7.24 -0.22
N ALA A 14 12.22 -8.12 0.73
CA ALA A 14 11.65 -9.46 0.78
C ALA A 14 10.14 -9.40 1.01
N LEU A 15 9.68 -8.51 1.88
CA LEU A 15 8.26 -8.26 2.11
C LEU A 15 7.55 -7.71 0.86
N ASP A 16 8.17 -6.74 0.16
CA ASP A 16 7.66 -6.19 -1.11
C ASP A 16 7.53 -7.30 -2.18
N LYS A 17 8.58 -8.11 -2.36
CA LYS A 17 8.58 -9.20 -3.35
C LYS A 17 7.52 -10.25 -3.05
N LEU A 18 7.42 -10.71 -1.80
CA LEU A 18 6.43 -11.73 -1.44
C LEU A 18 5.01 -11.18 -1.54
N GLY A 19 4.78 -9.95 -1.07
CA GLY A 19 3.48 -9.28 -1.18
C GLY A 19 3.03 -9.16 -2.64
N LYS A 20 3.90 -8.71 -3.54
CA LYS A 20 3.62 -8.68 -4.98
C LYS A 20 3.36 -10.06 -5.56
N TYR A 21 4.20 -11.04 -5.23
CA TYR A 21 4.03 -12.40 -5.71
C TYR A 21 2.66 -12.98 -5.36
N LEU A 22 2.18 -12.73 -4.13
CA LEU A 22 0.85 -13.15 -3.71
C LEU A 22 -0.26 -12.31 -4.37
N ALA A 23 -0.05 -11.00 -4.53
CA ALA A 23 -1.01 -10.11 -5.19
C ALA A 23 -1.26 -10.49 -6.66
N ASP A 24 -0.22 -10.96 -7.36
CA ASP A 24 -0.29 -11.37 -8.76
C ASP A 24 -0.89 -12.79 -8.92
N LYS A 25 -1.22 -13.48 -7.83
CA LYS A 25 -1.99 -14.72 -7.90
C LYS A 25 -3.46 -14.39 -8.14
N ASP A 26 -4.08 -15.12 -9.06
CA ASP A 26 -5.52 -15.10 -9.29
C ASP A 26 -6.25 -15.92 -8.20
N ASP A 27 -6.02 -15.54 -6.94
CA ASP A 27 -6.65 -16.15 -5.77
C ASP A 27 -7.04 -15.07 -4.76
N PRO A 28 -8.33 -14.74 -4.65
CA PRO A 28 -8.83 -13.74 -3.70
C PRO A 28 -8.50 -14.04 -2.24
N GLN A 29 -8.26 -15.31 -1.87
CA GLN A 29 -7.87 -15.67 -0.50
C GLN A 29 -6.48 -15.16 -0.14
N LEU A 30 -5.63 -14.89 -1.14
CA LEU A 30 -4.27 -14.39 -0.95
C LEU A 30 -4.20 -12.86 -0.89
N TYR A 31 -5.26 -12.14 -1.27
CA TYR A 31 -5.23 -10.68 -1.30
C TYR A 31 -5.07 -10.04 0.07
N ASP A 32 -5.66 -10.62 1.11
CA ASP A 32 -5.50 -10.12 2.48
C ASP A 32 -4.06 -10.33 2.98
N GLU A 33 -3.44 -11.47 2.65
CA GLU A 33 -2.04 -11.75 2.98
C GLU A 33 -1.08 -10.85 2.19
N ALA A 34 -1.30 -10.70 0.88
CA ALA A 34 -0.55 -9.80 0.02
C ALA A 34 -0.61 -8.36 0.53
N THR A 35 -1.81 -7.90 0.90
CA THR A 35 -2.04 -6.59 1.50
C THR A 35 -1.24 -6.42 2.79
N ALA A 36 -1.27 -7.40 3.69
CA ALA A 36 -0.53 -7.33 4.96
C ALA A 36 0.99 -7.24 4.73
N LEU A 37 1.53 -7.99 3.78
CA LEU A 37 2.97 -7.98 3.46
C LEU A 37 3.40 -6.65 2.82
N LEU A 38 2.62 -6.12 1.89
CA LEU A 38 2.89 -4.83 1.25
C LEU A 38 2.83 -3.68 2.26
N LYS A 39 1.84 -3.68 3.16
CA LYS A 39 1.74 -2.70 4.26
C LYS A 39 2.97 -2.77 5.17
N LYS A 40 3.39 -3.98 5.57
CA LYS A 40 4.58 -4.17 6.40
C LYS A 40 5.87 -3.73 5.69
N SER A 41 5.97 -3.95 4.39
CA SER A 41 7.08 -3.45 3.57
C SER A 41 7.17 -1.91 3.63
N ILE A 42 6.04 -1.23 3.43
CA ILE A 42 5.92 0.23 3.51
C ILE A 42 6.31 0.76 4.89
N GLU A 43 5.80 0.14 5.95
CA GLU A 43 6.11 0.52 7.34
C GLU A 43 7.61 0.34 7.66
N THR A 44 8.25 -0.68 7.07
CA THR A 44 9.67 -0.97 7.28
C THR A 44 10.56 -0.06 6.45
N ALA A 45 10.17 0.24 5.20
CA ALA A 45 10.92 1.10 4.29
C ALA A 45 9.96 1.97 3.45
N PRO A 46 9.63 3.18 3.91
CA PRO A 46 8.65 4.06 3.26
C PRO A 46 9.11 4.59 1.89
N PHE A 47 10.37 4.38 1.52
CA PHE A 47 10.92 4.75 0.21
C PHE A 47 10.70 3.68 -0.87
N LEU A 48 10.09 2.52 -0.54
CA LEU A 48 9.76 1.49 -1.51
C LEU A 48 8.47 1.82 -2.27
N ARG A 49 8.62 2.68 -3.29
CA ARG A 49 7.56 3.13 -4.20
C ARG A 49 6.67 1.99 -4.72
N SER A 50 7.28 0.86 -5.06
CA SER A 50 6.57 -0.25 -5.70
C SER A 50 5.53 -0.93 -4.80
N SER A 51 5.72 -0.90 -3.47
CA SER A 51 4.75 -1.47 -2.53
C SER A 51 3.43 -0.70 -2.56
N TYR A 52 3.50 0.63 -2.69
CA TYR A 52 2.31 1.50 -2.78
C TYR A 52 1.50 1.24 -4.04
N GLY A 53 2.16 1.15 -5.20
CA GLY A 53 1.49 0.89 -6.48
C GLY A 53 0.78 -0.47 -6.50
N LYS A 54 1.44 -1.53 -6.04
CA LYS A 54 0.81 -2.86 -5.98
C LYS A 54 -0.36 -2.90 -5.00
N LEU A 55 -0.24 -2.19 -3.88
CA LEU A 55 -1.32 -2.10 -2.91
C LEU A 55 -2.53 -1.33 -3.46
N TRP A 56 -2.30 -0.27 -4.25
CA TRP A 56 -3.36 0.42 -4.99
C TRP A 56 -4.08 -0.51 -5.97
N GLU A 57 -3.33 -1.25 -6.80
CA GLU A 57 -3.89 -2.22 -7.75
C GLU A 57 -4.79 -3.24 -7.07
N LEU A 58 -4.37 -3.77 -5.90
CA LEU A 58 -5.19 -4.70 -5.11
C LEU A 58 -6.51 -4.08 -4.64
N PHE A 59 -6.48 -2.84 -4.17
CA PHE A 59 -7.70 -2.14 -3.75
C PHE A 59 -8.61 -1.83 -4.94
N GLU A 60 -8.05 -1.43 -6.08
CA GLU A 60 -8.80 -1.18 -7.30
C GLU A 60 -9.49 -2.46 -7.80
N HIS A 61 -8.76 -3.57 -7.84
CA HIS A 61 -9.29 -4.88 -8.25
C HIS A 61 -10.42 -5.35 -7.34
N GLN A 62 -10.30 -5.14 -6.03
CA GLN A 62 -11.36 -5.50 -5.06
C GLN A 62 -12.48 -4.45 -4.97
N GLY A 63 -12.33 -3.30 -5.65
CA GLY A 63 -13.24 -2.17 -5.52
C GLY A 63 -13.32 -1.59 -4.10
N LYS A 64 -12.30 -1.79 -3.27
CA LYS A 64 -12.23 -1.35 -1.86
C LYS A 64 -11.70 0.09 -1.76
N TYR A 65 -12.35 1.02 -2.46
CA TYR A 65 -11.88 2.41 -2.58
C TYR A 65 -11.94 3.20 -1.25
N ALA A 66 -12.91 2.92 -0.39
CA ALA A 66 -13.00 3.55 0.93
C ALA A 66 -11.81 3.17 1.82
N ASP A 67 -11.50 1.87 1.90
CA ASP A 67 -10.34 1.36 2.64
C ASP A 67 -9.02 1.92 2.08
N ALA A 68 -8.91 2.01 0.75
CA ALA A 68 -7.75 2.61 0.09
C ALA A 68 -7.60 4.08 0.47
N LEU A 69 -8.69 4.85 0.44
CA LEU A 69 -8.69 6.27 0.76
C LEU A 69 -8.17 6.54 2.18
N GLU A 70 -8.70 5.84 3.18
CA GLU A 70 -8.27 5.98 4.57
C GLU A 70 -6.79 5.62 4.73
N LEU A 71 -6.37 4.50 4.13
CA LEU A 71 -4.99 4.01 4.23
C LEU A 71 -3.99 4.97 3.58
N PHE A 72 -4.24 5.39 2.35
CA PHE A 72 -3.32 6.27 1.61
C PHE A 72 -3.24 7.67 2.24
N GLN A 73 -4.32 8.18 2.84
CA GLN A 73 -4.26 9.40 3.66
C GLN A 73 -3.33 9.22 4.87
N SER A 74 -3.44 8.08 5.57
CA SER A 74 -2.57 7.77 6.71
C SER A 74 -1.09 7.69 6.29
N TYR A 75 -0.80 7.03 5.17
CA TYR A 75 0.57 6.97 4.64
C TYR A 75 1.10 8.33 4.24
N LYS A 76 0.31 9.16 3.54
CA LYS A 76 0.72 10.52 3.20
C LYS A 76 1.08 11.33 4.46
N GLN A 77 0.25 11.27 5.50
CA GLN A 77 0.50 11.95 6.77
C GLN A 77 1.78 11.47 7.46
N ASN A 78 2.10 10.17 7.38
CA ASN A 78 3.33 9.65 7.94
C ASN A 78 4.56 10.07 7.12
N LEU A 79 4.46 10.08 5.79
CA LEU A 79 5.52 10.59 4.92
C LEU A 79 5.74 12.09 5.10
N ASP A 80 4.68 12.87 5.38
CA ASP A 80 4.78 14.31 5.69
C ASP A 80 5.60 14.60 6.96
N LYS A 81 5.69 13.62 7.89
CA LYS A 81 6.53 13.73 9.10
C LYS A 81 7.99 13.39 8.85
N LEU A 82 8.30 12.72 7.74
CA LEU A 82 9.67 12.44 7.36
C LEU A 82 10.28 13.69 6.75
N ASN A 83 11.47 14.10 7.21
CA ASN A 83 12.19 15.24 6.64
C ASN A 83 12.85 14.81 5.31
N GLY A 84 12.03 14.64 4.27
CA GLY A 84 12.45 14.21 2.94
C GLY A 84 12.88 15.38 2.06
N ASP A 85 13.87 15.15 1.20
CA ASP A 85 14.22 16.06 0.11
C ASP A 85 13.00 16.28 -0.80
N ILE A 86 12.71 17.54 -1.13
CA ILE A 86 11.63 17.92 -2.05
C ILE A 86 11.85 17.41 -3.48
N ASN A 87 13.06 16.95 -3.81
CA ASN A 87 13.39 16.27 -5.06
C ASN A 87 13.74 14.79 -4.85
N GLY A 88 13.41 14.24 -3.68
CA GLY A 88 13.74 12.88 -3.28
C GLY A 88 12.60 11.88 -3.49
N PRO A 89 12.87 10.57 -3.30
CA PRO A 89 11.89 9.50 -3.52
C PRO A 89 10.62 9.65 -2.67
N ILE A 90 10.72 10.27 -1.49
CA ILE A 90 9.56 10.51 -0.62
C ILE A 90 8.61 11.54 -1.23
N PHE A 91 9.12 12.54 -1.96
CA PHE A 91 8.29 13.52 -2.65
C PHE A 91 7.50 12.86 -3.79
N ASP A 92 8.16 12.05 -4.62
CA ASP A 92 7.52 11.33 -5.72
C ASP A 92 6.42 10.39 -5.22
N ILE A 93 6.73 9.60 -4.18
CA ILE A 93 5.77 8.70 -3.55
C ILE A 93 4.55 9.47 -3.01
N LYS A 94 4.75 10.63 -2.41
CA LYS A 94 3.64 11.47 -1.92
C LYS A 94 2.74 11.96 -3.06
N ASN A 95 3.30 12.27 -4.22
CA ASN A 95 2.51 12.69 -5.39
C ASN A 95 1.65 11.52 -5.92
N GLU A 96 2.21 10.33 -6.04
CA GLU A 96 1.43 9.14 -6.40
C GLU A 96 0.33 8.80 -5.39
N ILE A 97 0.66 8.87 -4.10
CA ILE A 97 -0.33 8.66 -3.05
C ILE A 97 -1.46 9.70 -3.17
N GLN A 98 -1.14 10.94 -3.56
CA GLN A 98 -2.16 11.95 -3.80
C GLN A 98 -3.06 11.60 -4.99
N ASP A 99 -2.51 11.02 -6.06
CA ASP A 99 -3.29 10.54 -7.21
C ASP A 99 -4.19 9.36 -6.84
N TYR A 100 -3.69 8.41 -6.03
CA TYR A 100 -4.49 7.31 -5.49
C TYR A 100 -5.66 7.83 -4.63
N ILE A 101 -5.39 8.80 -3.74
CA ILE A 101 -6.42 9.46 -2.92
C ILE A 101 -7.49 10.12 -3.79
N ASN A 102 -7.08 10.86 -4.82
CA ASN A 102 -8.01 11.56 -5.71
C ASN A 102 -8.89 10.58 -6.50
N THR A 103 -8.27 9.50 -7.00
CA THR A 103 -8.97 8.46 -7.74
C THR A 103 -9.95 7.70 -6.86
N ALA A 104 -9.54 7.34 -5.62
CA ALA A 104 -10.42 6.69 -4.66
C ALA A 104 -11.66 7.54 -4.34
N LYS A 105 -11.48 8.84 -4.08
CA LYS A 105 -12.60 9.77 -3.85
C LYS A 105 -13.57 9.79 -5.03
N SER A 106 -13.06 9.95 -6.25
CA SER A 106 -13.90 9.97 -7.45
C SER A 106 -14.68 8.66 -7.63
N LYS A 107 -14.06 7.50 -7.40
CA LYS A 107 -14.73 6.20 -7.52
C LYS A 107 -15.77 5.95 -6.42
N ILE A 108 -15.58 6.50 -5.23
CA ILE A 108 -16.57 6.48 -4.16
C ILE A 108 -17.78 7.35 -4.55
N ASP A 109 -17.54 8.59 -4.99
CA ASP A 109 -18.61 9.53 -5.35
C ASP A 109 -19.50 9.02 -6.49
N VAL A 110 -18.89 8.37 -7.50
CA VAL A 110 -19.61 7.74 -8.63
C VAL A 110 -20.49 6.57 -8.16
N ARG A 111 -20.13 5.86 -7.08
CA ARG A 111 -20.92 4.74 -6.55
C ARG A 111 -22.11 5.17 -5.69
N VAL A 112 -22.20 6.43 -5.30
CA VAL A 112 -23.26 6.99 -4.44
C VAL A 112 -24.45 7.52 -5.26
N HIS A 113 -24.34 7.55 -6.59
CA HIS A 113 -25.38 8.00 -7.53
C HIS A 113 -26.00 6.84 -8.28
#